data_AF-A0A0X3XJF1-F1
#
_entry.id   AF-A0A0X3XJF1-F1
#
_cell.length_a   1.000
_cell.length_b   1.000
_cell.length_c   1.000
_cell.angle_alpha   90.00
_cell.angle_beta   90.00
_cell.angle_gamma   90.00
#
_symmetry.space_group_name_H-M   'P 1'
#
loop_
_entity.id
_entity.type
_entity.pdbx_description
1 polymer ?
#
loop_
_entity_poly.entity_id
_entity_poly.type
_entity_poly.pdbx_seq_one_letter_code
_entity_poly.pdbx_strand_id
1 'polypeptide(L)'
;MPMSPRDYTWLFTPGSTFSHSSGTTGVTHVADGGELDLPTGRVVACDPFVYLGTGDIEPFTVTVAPGRYRVEAAVATLTRAGEAPSDHPHRRVAAARLVIRDEPTVTWELALLPGQDPADLGDDEFYGYGVDAGTGCFYDAAAEQGFPEAQEDEGPLWDAFEDSDWSGGPHLIRSPGTGHTLAAFTSGWGDGAYPTWTGRGADGEVTCFVTDFLVAPAEAGAPV
;
A
#
# COMPACT_ATOMS: atom_id res chain seq x y z
N MET A 1 12.10 -2.80 -20.91
CA MET A 1 11.61 -3.83 -19.99
C MET A 1 10.69 -3.15 -19.00
N PRO A 2 9.62 -3.83 -18.53
CA PRO A 2 8.76 -3.31 -17.48
C PRO A 2 9.57 -2.86 -16.28
N MET A 3 8.97 -2.00 -15.45
CA MET A 3 9.56 -1.59 -14.18
C MET A 3 10.07 -2.83 -13.44
N SER A 4 11.38 -2.87 -13.18
CA SER A 4 11.97 -4.04 -12.55
C SER A 4 11.58 -4.11 -11.08
N PRO A 5 11.19 -5.29 -10.57
CA PRO A 5 10.96 -5.47 -9.14
C PRO A 5 12.20 -5.07 -8.35
N ARG A 6 11.98 -4.35 -7.26
CA ARG A 6 13.03 -3.94 -6.32
C ARG A 6 12.90 -4.77 -5.05
N ASP A 7 13.94 -4.75 -4.23
CA ASP A 7 13.74 -5.17 -2.85
C ASP A 7 12.91 -4.11 -2.13
N TYR A 8 11.64 -4.41 -1.79
CA TYR A 8 10.79 -3.49 -1.03
C TYR A 8 10.93 -3.66 0.48
N THR A 9 11.70 -4.67 0.95
CA THR A 9 11.82 -4.96 2.39
C THR A 9 12.49 -3.83 3.17
N TRP A 10 13.42 -3.08 2.54
CA TRP A 10 14.14 -1.99 3.19
C TRP A 10 13.22 -0.84 3.61
N LEU A 11 12.12 -0.58 2.87
CA LEU A 11 11.15 0.45 3.23
C LEU A 11 10.53 0.22 4.60
N PHE A 12 10.39 -1.06 4.97
CA PHE A 12 9.84 -1.51 6.24
C PHE A 12 10.91 -1.86 7.28
N THR A 13 12.17 -1.47 7.04
CA THR A 13 13.22 -1.51 8.06
C THR A 13 13.30 -0.14 8.73
N PRO A 14 12.92 0.00 10.01
CA PRO A 14 12.89 1.29 10.70
C PRO A 14 14.24 2.01 10.66
N GLY A 15 14.21 3.31 10.33
CA GLY A 15 15.41 4.14 10.23
C GLY A 15 16.14 4.03 8.89
N SER A 16 15.60 3.31 7.90
CA SER A 16 16.19 3.28 6.57
C SER A 16 16.13 4.67 5.93
N THR A 17 17.19 5.04 5.22
CA THR A 17 17.37 6.38 4.68
C THR A 17 17.45 6.35 3.16
N PHE A 18 16.92 7.39 2.51
CA PHE A 18 17.09 7.61 1.08
C PHE A 18 17.32 9.08 0.76
N SER A 19 17.76 9.36 -0.47
CA SER A 19 18.01 10.71 -0.96
C SER A 19 17.52 10.86 -2.39
N HIS A 20 16.85 11.97 -2.67
CA HIS A 20 16.48 12.37 -4.02
C HIS A 20 17.59 13.21 -4.66
N SER A 21 17.60 13.26 -5.99
CA SER A 21 18.48 14.13 -6.78
C SER A 21 18.31 15.63 -6.46
N SER A 22 17.15 16.01 -5.92
CA SER A 22 16.87 17.37 -5.43
C SER A 22 17.62 17.74 -4.14
N GLY A 23 18.26 16.76 -3.48
CA GLY A 23 18.86 16.91 -2.14
C GLY A 23 17.87 16.72 -0.99
N THR A 24 16.60 16.41 -1.26
CA THR A 24 15.65 15.97 -0.22
C THR A 24 16.05 14.59 0.28
N THR A 25 16.14 14.43 1.60
CA THR A 25 16.40 13.13 2.25
C THR A 25 15.13 12.60 2.91
N GLY A 26 15.01 11.28 3.00
CA GLY A 26 13.91 10.61 3.71
C GLY A 26 14.43 9.62 4.74
N VAL A 27 13.72 9.50 5.86
CA VAL A 27 13.91 8.43 6.87
C VAL A 27 12.60 7.69 7.04
N THR A 28 12.61 6.37 6.90
CA THR A 28 11.40 5.55 7.05
C THR A 28 11.15 5.13 8.49
N HIS A 29 9.88 5.10 8.86
CA HIS A 29 9.35 4.51 10.09
C HIS A 29 8.25 3.53 9.72
N VAL A 30 8.06 2.48 10.52
CA VAL A 30 6.96 1.53 10.30
C VAL A 30 5.81 1.89 11.23
N ALA A 31 4.64 2.11 10.65
CA ALA A 31 3.38 2.27 11.36
C ALA A 31 2.60 0.96 11.30
N ASP A 32 2.14 0.49 12.46
CA ASP A 32 1.26 -0.68 12.59
C ASP A 32 -0.18 -0.26 12.33
N GLY A 33 -0.88 -1.01 11.47
CA GLY A 33 -2.28 -0.80 11.12
C GLY A 33 -3.18 -1.97 11.55
N GLY A 34 -2.77 -2.80 12.50
CA GLY A 34 -3.56 -3.93 12.98
C GLY A 34 -3.70 -5.08 11.98
N GLU A 35 -4.77 -5.88 12.11
CA GLU A 35 -5.01 -7.08 11.32
C GLU A 35 -6.24 -6.96 10.42
N LEU A 36 -6.05 -7.20 9.12
CA LEU A 36 -7.10 -7.26 8.10
C LEU A 36 -7.69 -8.68 8.02
N ASP A 37 -9.02 -8.78 8.11
CA ASP A 37 -9.76 -10.02 7.87
C ASP A 37 -9.81 -10.35 6.36
N LEU A 38 -9.25 -11.50 5.96
CA LEU A 38 -9.31 -12.06 4.60
C LEU A 38 -10.10 -13.38 4.57
N PRO A 39 -11.45 -13.36 4.66
CA PRO A 39 -12.25 -14.58 4.68
C PRO A 39 -12.21 -15.41 3.39
N THR A 40 -11.86 -14.82 2.25
CA THR A 40 -11.69 -15.56 0.99
C THR A 40 -10.23 -15.68 0.56
N GLY A 41 -9.34 -14.86 1.14
CA GLY A 41 -7.93 -14.82 0.77
C GLY A 41 -7.68 -14.18 -0.59
N ARG A 42 -8.68 -13.50 -1.15
CA ARG A 42 -8.59 -12.78 -2.43
C ARG A 42 -8.46 -11.30 -2.12
N VAL A 43 -7.26 -10.77 -2.30
CA VAL A 43 -6.92 -9.39 -1.96
C VAL A 43 -7.31 -8.46 -3.10
N VAL A 44 -7.93 -7.34 -2.77
CA VAL A 44 -8.22 -6.22 -3.67
C VAL A 44 -7.45 -4.99 -3.17
N ALA A 45 -6.95 -4.17 -4.09
CA ALA A 45 -6.40 -2.86 -3.81
C ALA A 45 -6.98 -1.82 -4.76
N CYS A 46 -7.44 -0.70 -4.21
CA CYS A 46 -8.01 0.41 -4.97
C CYS A 46 -7.97 1.69 -4.15
N ASP A 47 -8.44 2.78 -4.73
CA ASP A 47 -8.92 3.93 -3.98
C ASP A 47 -10.30 3.63 -3.37
N PRO A 48 -10.42 3.57 -2.03
CA PRO A 48 -11.66 3.16 -1.38
C PRO A 48 -12.78 4.19 -1.51
N PHE A 49 -12.48 5.47 -1.79
CA PHE A 49 -13.52 6.50 -1.94
C PHE A 49 -14.09 6.55 -3.36
N VAL A 50 -13.42 5.91 -4.31
CA VAL A 50 -13.78 5.98 -5.74
C VAL A 50 -14.34 4.66 -6.23
N TYR A 51 -13.77 3.54 -5.79
CA TYR A 51 -14.02 2.23 -6.40
C TYR A 51 -14.65 1.21 -5.45
N LEU A 52 -14.59 1.39 -4.13
CA LEU A 52 -15.17 0.44 -3.20
C LEU A 52 -16.69 0.36 -3.37
N GLY A 53 -17.21 -0.84 -3.63
CA GLY A 53 -18.64 -1.05 -3.78
C GLY A 53 -19.17 -0.85 -5.19
N THR A 54 -18.34 -0.39 -6.14
CA THR A 54 -18.77 -0.26 -7.54
C THR A 54 -18.74 -1.61 -8.27
N GLY A 55 -17.91 -2.54 -7.82
CA GLY A 55 -17.65 -3.82 -8.50
C GLY A 55 -16.75 -3.71 -9.74
N ASP A 56 -16.11 -2.55 -9.95
CA ASP A 56 -15.23 -2.33 -11.11
C ASP A 56 -13.82 -2.89 -10.92
N ILE A 57 -13.40 -3.13 -9.67
CA ILE A 57 -12.05 -3.61 -9.36
C ILE A 57 -12.10 -5.09 -9.00
N GLU A 58 -11.41 -5.90 -9.80
CA GLU A 58 -11.23 -7.33 -9.53
C GLU A 58 -10.15 -7.56 -8.46
N PRO A 59 -10.19 -8.69 -7.73
CA PRO A 59 -9.08 -9.09 -6.88
C PRO A 59 -7.84 -9.47 -7.70
N PHE A 60 -6.68 -9.39 -7.07
CA PHE A 60 -5.44 -9.92 -7.63
C PHE A 60 -5.57 -11.41 -7.95
N THR A 61 -4.87 -11.83 -9.00
CA THR A 61 -4.81 -13.22 -9.47
C THR A 61 -4.14 -14.17 -8.47
N VAL A 62 -3.22 -13.64 -7.65
CA VAL A 62 -2.59 -14.37 -6.55
C VAL A 62 -3.49 -14.34 -5.31
N THR A 63 -3.79 -15.53 -4.78
CA THR A 63 -4.58 -15.69 -3.56
C THR A 63 -3.74 -16.20 -2.39
N VAL A 64 -4.26 -16.03 -1.19
CA VAL A 64 -3.68 -16.52 0.07
C VAL A 64 -4.68 -17.40 0.82
N ALA A 65 -4.23 -18.08 1.86
CA ALA A 65 -5.15 -18.80 2.73
C ALA A 65 -6.10 -17.82 3.44
N PRO A 66 -7.39 -18.16 3.65
CA PRO A 66 -8.27 -17.35 4.48
C PRO A 66 -7.69 -17.16 5.89
N GLY A 67 -7.76 -15.95 6.43
CA GLY A 67 -7.13 -15.65 7.71
C GLY A 67 -7.18 -14.18 8.11
N ARG A 68 -6.36 -13.83 9.10
CA ARG A 68 -6.12 -12.46 9.57
C ARG A 68 -4.65 -12.13 9.38
N TYR A 69 -4.38 -10.98 8.79
CA TYR A 69 -3.04 -10.62 8.35
C TYR A 69 -2.71 -9.19 8.73
N ARG A 70 -1.49 -8.97 9.20
CA ARG A 70 -1.07 -7.64 9.66
C ARG A 70 -0.95 -6.69 8.49
N VAL A 71 -1.32 -5.43 8.71
CA VAL A 71 -1.09 -4.33 7.77
C VAL A 71 -0.14 -3.33 8.39
N GLU A 72 0.83 -2.87 7.59
CA GLU A 72 1.85 -1.92 7.99
C GLU A 72 2.00 -0.84 6.92
N ALA A 73 2.41 0.36 7.31
CA ALA A 73 2.84 1.39 6.38
C ALA A 73 4.28 1.82 6.66
N ALA A 74 5.07 1.96 5.60
CA ALA A 74 6.35 2.65 5.65
C ALA A 74 6.08 4.16 5.51
N VAL A 75 6.20 4.91 6.61
CA VAL A 75 6.04 6.35 6.66
C VAL A 75 7.41 7.03 6.55
N ALA A 76 7.63 7.76 5.47
CA ALA A 76 8.84 8.54 5.27
C ALA A 76 8.69 9.95 5.87
N THR A 77 9.61 10.31 6.75
CA THR A 77 9.85 11.70 7.14
C THR A 77 10.83 12.32 6.15
N LEU A 78 10.37 13.31 5.40
CA LEU A 78 11.14 14.02 4.37
C LEU A 78 11.75 15.30 4.94
N THR A 79 12.98 15.60 4.54
CA THR A 79 13.70 16.82 4.92
C THR A 79 14.37 17.41 3.70
N ARG A 80 14.06 18.67 3.38
CA ARG A 80 14.68 19.38 2.26
C ARG A 80 16.10 19.82 2.63
N ALA A 81 16.94 20.00 1.61
CA ALA A 81 18.29 20.52 1.81
C ALA A 81 18.26 21.90 2.50
N GLY A 82 18.92 22.00 3.66
CA GLY A 82 18.97 23.24 4.46
C GLY A 82 17.73 23.51 5.32
N GLU A 83 16.77 22.59 5.37
CA GLU A 83 15.62 22.67 6.27
C GLU A 83 16.05 22.35 7.71
N ALA A 84 15.67 23.22 8.65
CA ALA A 84 15.88 22.96 10.07
C ALA A 84 14.84 21.94 10.58
N PRO A 85 15.14 21.19 11.66
CA PRO A 85 14.15 20.32 12.30
C PRO A 85 12.85 21.09 12.62
N SER A 86 11.72 20.46 12.33
CA SER A 86 10.37 21.00 12.54
C SER A 86 9.59 20.11 13.49
N ASP A 87 8.77 20.71 14.36
CA ASP A 87 7.79 19.99 15.18
C ASP A 87 6.65 19.38 14.34
N HIS A 88 6.52 19.82 13.09
CA HIS A 88 5.59 19.30 12.09
C HIS A 88 6.38 18.78 10.88
N PRO A 89 7.01 17.59 10.97
CA PRO A 89 7.80 17.04 9.89
C PRO A 89 6.93 16.69 8.68
N HIS A 90 7.47 16.89 7.47
CA HIS A 90 6.80 16.49 6.24
C HIS A 90 6.81 14.97 6.13
N ARG A 91 5.71 14.33 6.52
CA ARG A 91 5.54 12.87 6.47
C ARG A 91 4.71 12.44 5.28
N ARG A 92 5.09 11.35 4.64
CA ARG A 92 4.35 10.69 3.53
C ARG A 92 4.37 9.18 3.70
N VAL A 93 3.33 8.51 3.27
CA VAL A 93 3.33 7.04 3.14
C VAL A 93 4.14 6.68 1.91
N ALA A 94 5.28 6.04 2.12
CA ALA A 94 6.11 5.57 1.02
C ALA A 94 5.63 4.25 0.45
N ALA A 95 5.12 3.36 1.30
CA ALA A 95 4.53 2.09 0.89
C ALA A 95 3.57 1.55 1.95
N ALA A 96 2.63 0.71 1.54
CA ALA A 96 1.77 -0.07 2.43
C ALA A 96 2.02 -1.55 2.20
N ARG A 97 2.03 -2.35 3.27
CA ARG A 97 2.31 -3.79 3.24
C ARG A 97 1.24 -4.58 3.97
N LEU A 98 0.71 -5.59 3.31
CA LEU A 98 -0.10 -6.65 3.90
C LEU A 98 0.79 -7.88 4.11
N VAL A 99 1.06 -8.22 5.37
CA VAL A 99 1.99 -9.29 5.76
C VAL A 99 1.24 -10.61 5.88
N ILE A 100 1.51 -11.53 4.96
CA ILE A 100 0.90 -12.87 4.89
C ILE A 100 1.69 -13.87 5.73
N ARG A 101 3.02 -13.73 5.73
CA ARG A 101 3.95 -14.58 6.46
C ARG A 101 5.12 -13.77 7.01
N ASP A 102 5.72 -14.23 8.11
CA ASP A 102 6.86 -13.58 8.75
C ASP A 102 8.20 -13.90 8.05
N GLU A 103 8.22 -14.91 7.19
CA GLU A 103 9.39 -15.35 6.45
C GLU A 103 9.93 -14.25 5.50
N PRO A 104 11.25 -14.16 5.32
CA PRO A 104 11.84 -13.20 4.41
C PRO A 104 11.36 -13.37 2.97
N THR A 105 11.09 -12.24 2.32
CA THR A 105 10.82 -12.19 0.88
C THR A 105 12.13 -12.27 0.11
N VAL A 106 12.21 -13.15 -0.89
CA VAL A 106 13.42 -13.34 -1.71
C VAL A 106 13.20 -13.00 -3.18
N THR A 107 11.96 -12.98 -3.64
CA THR A 107 11.59 -12.58 -5.01
C THR A 107 10.32 -11.75 -5.00
N TRP A 108 10.18 -10.87 -6.00
CA TRP A 108 9.07 -9.95 -6.15
C TRP A 108 8.51 -10.03 -7.57
N GLU A 109 7.18 -9.97 -7.69
CA GLU A 109 6.46 -9.89 -8.97
C GLU A 109 5.30 -8.90 -8.86
N LEU A 110 4.85 -8.35 -10.00
CA LEU A 110 3.67 -7.48 -10.00
C LEU A 110 2.43 -8.27 -9.54
N ALA A 111 1.62 -7.68 -8.68
CA ALA A 111 0.31 -8.20 -8.34
C ALA A 111 -0.66 -7.83 -9.47
N LEU A 112 -1.03 -8.82 -10.28
CA LEU A 112 -1.81 -8.63 -11.50
C LEU A 112 -3.30 -8.88 -11.28
N LEU A 113 -4.12 -8.13 -12.00
CA LEU A 113 -5.54 -8.41 -12.21
C LEU A 113 -5.76 -9.42 -13.35
N PRO A 114 -6.93 -10.07 -13.43
CA PRO A 114 -7.26 -10.95 -14.55
C PRO A 114 -7.07 -10.26 -15.91
N GLY A 115 -6.39 -10.94 -16.83
CA GLY A 115 -6.15 -10.44 -18.19
C GLY A 115 -4.96 -9.49 -18.36
N GLN A 116 -4.26 -9.12 -17.28
CA GLN A 116 -3.00 -8.37 -17.36
C GLN A 116 -1.82 -9.31 -17.63
N ASP A 117 -0.96 -8.97 -18.59
CA ASP A 117 0.28 -9.70 -18.90
C ASP A 117 1.48 -8.74 -18.79
N PRO A 118 2.45 -8.97 -17.89
CA PRO A 118 3.65 -8.15 -17.78
C PRO A 118 4.47 -8.05 -19.07
N ALA A 119 4.30 -8.99 -20.02
CA ALA A 119 4.96 -8.95 -21.32
C ALA A 119 4.43 -7.83 -22.23
N ASP A 120 3.23 -7.30 -21.97
CA ASP A 120 2.63 -6.19 -22.72
C ASP A 120 3.15 -4.81 -22.27
N LEU A 121 3.88 -4.75 -21.15
CA LEU A 121 4.43 -3.52 -20.59
C LEU A 121 5.69 -3.08 -21.33
N GLY A 122 5.73 -1.78 -21.65
CA GLY A 122 6.89 -1.10 -22.21
C GLY A 122 8.02 -0.86 -21.19
N ASP A 123 8.94 0.02 -21.57
CA ASP A 123 10.08 0.39 -20.72
C ASP A 123 9.60 1.20 -19.50
N ASP A 124 9.93 0.73 -18.29
CA ASP A 124 9.54 1.33 -17.00
C ASP A 124 8.03 1.44 -16.73
N GLU A 125 7.19 0.80 -17.55
CA GLU A 125 5.76 0.70 -17.34
C GLU A 125 5.42 -0.37 -16.28
N PHE A 126 4.27 -0.20 -15.63
CA PHE A 126 3.74 -1.12 -14.64
C PHE A 126 2.20 -1.11 -14.69
N TYR A 127 1.60 -2.20 -14.22
CA TYR A 127 0.19 -2.19 -13.83
C TYR A 127 0.07 -1.70 -12.38
N GLY A 128 -0.89 -0.82 -12.14
CA GLY A 128 -1.18 -0.27 -10.83
C GLY A 128 -2.66 0.10 -10.72
N TYR A 129 -3.14 0.26 -9.50
CA TYR A 129 -4.50 0.78 -9.29
C TYR A 129 -4.47 2.31 -9.28
N GLY A 130 -5.54 2.91 -9.81
CA GLY A 130 -5.73 4.36 -9.84
C GLY A 130 -6.13 4.89 -8.46
N VAL A 131 -5.65 6.09 -8.15
CA VAL A 131 -5.97 6.87 -6.96
C VAL A 131 -6.38 8.25 -7.39
N ASP A 132 -7.59 8.67 -7.00
CA ASP A 132 -8.20 9.96 -7.38
C ASP A 132 -8.75 10.75 -6.16
N ALA A 133 -8.71 10.15 -4.96
CA ALA A 133 -9.02 10.78 -3.68
C ALA A 133 -7.79 10.78 -2.75
N GLY A 134 -6.59 10.66 -3.32
CA GLY A 134 -5.34 10.59 -2.57
C GLY A 134 -5.24 9.41 -1.58
N THR A 135 -6.05 8.36 -1.73
CA THR A 135 -6.15 7.23 -0.79
C THR A 135 -5.97 5.89 -1.48
N GLY A 136 -5.30 4.96 -0.82
CA GLY A 136 -5.26 3.55 -1.22
C GLY A 136 -5.78 2.65 -0.11
N CYS A 137 -6.16 1.42 -0.45
CA CYS A 137 -6.59 0.44 0.54
C CYS A 137 -6.21 -1.00 0.18
N PHE A 138 -6.30 -1.88 1.17
CA PHE A 138 -6.39 -3.33 1.01
C PHE A 138 -7.66 -3.85 1.68
N TYR A 139 -8.37 -4.75 0.99
CA TYR A 139 -9.52 -5.48 1.54
C TYR A 139 -9.68 -6.87 0.89
N ASP A 140 -10.48 -7.73 1.49
CA ASP A 140 -10.86 -9.01 0.90
C ASP A 140 -12.01 -8.83 -0.08
N ALA A 141 -12.03 -9.58 -1.19
CA ALA A 141 -13.11 -9.53 -2.18
C ALA A 141 -14.53 -9.74 -1.58
N ALA A 142 -14.69 -10.41 -0.44
CA ALA A 142 -15.98 -10.52 0.24
C ALA A 142 -16.48 -9.19 0.84
N ALA A 143 -15.57 -8.24 1.10
CA ALA A 143 -15.87 -6.93 1.66
C ALA A 143 -16.25 -5.87 0.62
N GLU A 144 -16.30 -6.22 -0.68
CA GLU A 144 -16.64 -5.32 -1.78
C GLU A 144 -17.93 -4.53 -1.53
N GLN A 145 -18.99 -5.23 -1.11
CA GLN A 145 -20.28 -4.62 -0.75
C GLN A 145 -20.44 -4.47 0.77
N GLY A 146 -19.32 -4.53 1.49
CA GLY A 146 -19.28 -4.56 2.96
C GLY A 146 -19.40 -3.19 3.62
N PHE A 147 -19.24 -2.11 2.84
CA PHE A 147 -19.19 -0.71 3.28
C PHE A 147 -20.19 0.15 2.49
N PRO A 148 -21.50 -0.11 2.58
CA PRO A 148 -22.50 0.67 1.85
C PRO A 148 -22.47 2.16 2.22
N GLU A 149 -22.11 2.50 3.46
CA GLU A 149 -22.03 3.88 3.95
C GLU A 149 -20.94 4.69 3.23
N ALA A 150 -19.87 4.04 2.79
CA ALA A 150 -18.77 4.72 2.07
C ALA A 150 -19.25 5.39 0.77
N GLN A 151 -20.31 4.87 0.15
CA GLN A 151 -20.92 5.44 -1.06
C GLN A 151 -21.78 6.69 -0.79
N GLU A 152 -22.11 6.97 0.47
CA GLU A 152 -22.93 8.11 0.88
C GLU A 152 -22.08 9.26 1.45
N ASP A 153 -20.76 9.24 1.21
CA ASP A 153 -19.78 10.17 1.77
C ASP A 153 -19.79 10.22 3.32
N GLU A 154 -20.21 9.13 3.97
CA GLU A 154 -20.36 9.04 5.43
C GLU A 154 -19.81 7.72 6.01
N GLY A 155 -19.68 7.67 7.34
CA GLY A 155 -19.41 6.44 8.08
C GLY A 155 -17.92 6.18 8.35
N PRO A 156 -17.58 4.98 8.82
CA PRO A 156 -16.32 4.75 9.55
C PRO A 156 -15.06 4.89 8.69
N LEU A 157 -15.18 4.82 7.36
CA LEU A 157 -14.08 5.12 6.44
C LEU A 157 -13.81 6.63 6.39
N TRP A 158 -14.85 7.45 6.25
CA TRP A 158 -14.75 8.90 6.23
C TRP A 158 -14.31 9.44 7.60
N ASP A 159 -14.94 8.96 8.68
CA ASP A 159 -14.59 9.31 10.06
C ASP A 159 -13.09 9.11 10.33
N ALA A 160 -12.50 8.01 9.84
CA ALA A 160 -11.09 7.70 10.04
C ALA A 160 -10.15 8.73 9.39
N PHE A 161 -10.51 9.31 8.24
CA PHE A 161 -9.69 10.33 7.58
C PHE A 161 -9.96 11.74 8.10
N GLU A 162 -11.19 12.04 8.53
CA GLU A 162 -11.53 13.31 9.18
C GLU A 162 -10.86 13.45 10.56
N ASP A 163 -10.99 12.44 11.42
CA ASP A 163 -10.41 12.46 12.77
C ASP A 163 -8.89 12.44 12.77
N SER A 164 -8.28 11.95 11.68
CA SER A 164 -6.85 11.81 11.55
C SER A 164 -6.17 12.97 10.81
N ASP A 165 -6.93 13.99 10.40
CA ASP A 165 -6.45 15.14 9.59
C ASP A 165 -5.62 14.67 8.38
N TRP A 166 -6.07 13.61 7.71
CA TRP A 166 -5.37 12.96 6.60
C TRP A 166 -3.93 12.50 6.94
N SER A 167 -3.68 12.15 8.20
CA SER A 167 -2.41 11.55 8.61
C SER A 167 -2.24 10.15 8.00
N GLY A 168 -0.98 9.74 7.84
CA GLY A 168 -0.53 8.70 6.89
C GLY A 168 -1.08 7.27 7.01
N GLY A 169 -2.00 6.95 7.90
CA GLY A 169 -2.43 5.55 8.09
C GLY A 169 -1.27 4.59 8.43
N PRO A 170 -1.50 3.26 8.38
CA PRO A 170 -2.73 2.63 7.92
C PRO A 170 -3.85 2.76 8.97
N HIS A 171 -5.07 2.95 8.50
CA HIS A 171 -6.30 2.96 9.30
C HIS A 171 -7.04 1.66 9.08
N LEU A 172 -7.21 0.85 10.13
CA LEU A 172 -8.04 -0.36 10.08
C LEU A 172 -9.48 0.00 10.40
N ILE A 173 -10.34 -0.14 9.40
CA ILE A 173 -11.74 0.23 9.46
C ILE A 173 -12.56 -1.05 9.47
N ARG A 174 -13.54 -1.13 10.37
CA ARG A 174 -14.48 -2.26 10.46
C ARG A 174 -15.89 -1.75 10.20
N SER A 175 -16.56 -2.34 9.22
CA SER A 175 -17.97 -2.06 8.94
C SER A 175 -18.84 -2.53 10.13
N PRO A 176 -19.63 -1.65 10.77
CA PRO A 176 -20.52 -2.02 11.86
C PRO A 176 -21.61 -3.01 11.44
N GLY A 177 -22.12 -2.87 10.21
CA GLY A 177 -23.22 -3.68 9.70
C GLY A 177 -22.79 -5.09 9.28
N THR A 178 -21.65 -5.21 8.61
CA THR A 178 -21.20 -6.48 8.01
C THR A 178 -20.08 -7.15 8.79
N GLY A 179 -19.33 -6.40 9.60
CA GLY A 179 -18.15 -6.88 10.31
C GLY A 179 -16.94 -7.10 9.39
N HIS A 180 -17.01 -6.77 8.10
CA HIS A 180 -15.85 -6.77 7.21
C HIS A 180 -14.85 -5.68 7.61
N THR A 181 -13.59 -5.90 7.27
CA THR A 181 -12.50 -4.95 7.52
C THR A 181 -11.88 -4.47 6.22
N LEU A 182 -11.37 -3.24 6.25
CA LEU A 182 -10.60 -2.60 5.19
C LEU A 182 -9.45 -1.85 5.85
N ALA A 183 -8.26 -1.89 5.24
CA ALA A 183 -7.12 -1.11 5.69
C ALA A 183 -6.86 0.01 4.67
N ALA A 184 -7.01 1.27 5.08
CA ALA A 184 -6.84 2.44 4.22
C ALA A 184 -5.58 3.24 4.59
N PHE A 185 -4.99 3.94 3.63
CA PHE A 185 -3.78 4.73 3.83
C PHE A 185 -3.72 5.87 2.82
N THR A 186 -3.09 6.99 3.18
CA THR A 186 -2.85 8.05 2.18
C THR A 186 -1.84 7.59 1.15
N SER A 187 -2.02 8.02 -0.09
CA SER A 187 -1.12 7.70 -1.19
C SER A 187 -0.02 8.76 -1.27
N GLY A 188 1.24 8.32 -1.23
CA GLY A 188 2.44 9.14 -1.17
C GLY A 188 2.31 10.61 -1.57
N TRP A 189 2.17 10.90 -2.87
CA TRP A 189 2.04 12.27 -3.37
C TRP A 189 0.60 12.70 -3.71
N GLY A 190 -0.38 11.83 -3.45
CA GLY A 190 -1.79 12.00 -3.84
C GLY A 190 -2.14 11.19 -5.09
N ASP A 191 -2.94 11.78 -5.96
CA ASP A 191 -3.51 11.09 -7.12
C ASP A 191 -2.45 10.54 -8.08
N GLY A 192 -2.76 9.40 -8.70
CA GLY A 192 -1.85 8.70 -9.61
C GLY A 192 -2.18 7.23 -9.79
N ALA A 193 -1.23 6.47 -10.34
CA ALA A 193 -1.31 5.03 -10.45
C ALA A 193 -0.13 4.39 -9.70
N TYR A 194 -0.41 3.41 -8.85
CA TYR A 194 0.59 2.83 -7.96
C TYR A 194 0.67 1.32 -8.11
N PRO A 195 1.86 0.74 -8.30
CA PRO A 195 2.02 -0.70 -8.44
C PRO A 195 1.89 -1.39 -7.09
N THR A 196 1.23 -2.53 -7.10
CA THR A 196 1.28 -3.50 -5.99
C THR A 196 2.17 -4.67 -6.40
N TRP A 197 3.00 -5.13 -5.47
CA TRP A 197 3.96 -6.20 -5.65
C TRP A 197 3.64 -7.37 -4.73
N THR A 198 3.70 -8.58 -5.24
CA THR A 198 3.64 -9.81 -4.46
C THR A 198 5.06 -10.24 -4.10
N GLY A 199 5.33 -10.33 -2.80
CA GLY A 199 6.55 -10.92 -2.26
C GLY A 199 6.41 -12.44 -2.14
N ARG A 200 7.46 -13.17 -2.51
CA ARG A 200 7.55 -14.63 -2.30
C ARG A 200 8.77 -15.03 -1.49
N GLY A 201 8.58 -16.02 -0.62
CA GLY A 201 9.63 -16.67 0.16
C GLY A 201 10.43 -17.69 -0.65
N ALA A 202 11.45 -18.29 -0.01
CA ALA A 202 12.32 -19.27 -0.65
C ALA A 202 11.61 -20.57 -1.06
N ASP A 203 10.44 -20.84 -0.48
CA ASP A 203 9.53 -21.94 -0.83
C ASP A 203 8.59 -21.58 -1.99
N GLY A 204 8.63 -20.35 -2.49
CA GLY A 204 7.75 -19.83 -3.54
C GLY A 204 6.39 -19.35 -3.03
N GLU A 205 6.14 -19.43 -1.73
CA GLU A 205 4.87 -19.03 -1.13
C GLU A 205 4.80 -17.52 -0.90
N VAL A 206 3.58 -16.97 -0.89
CA VAL A 206 3.36 -15.53 -0.70
C VAL A 206 3.73 -15.12 0.72
N THR A 207 4.60 -14.12 0.84
CA THR A 207 5.02 -13.52 2.11
C THR A 207 4.28 -12.21 2.38
N CYS A 208 4.02 -11.41 1.35
CA CYS A 208 3.31 -10.14 1.48
C CYS A 208 2.77 -9.60 0.15
N PHE A 209 1.88 -8.61 0.25
CA PHE A 209 1.59 -7.67 -0.83
C PHE A 209 2.09 -6.29 -0.42
N VAL A 210 2.72 -5.55 -1.33
CA VAL A 210 3.25 -4.20 -1.07
C VAL A 210 2.79 -3.25 -2.16
N THR A 211 2.04 -2.20 -1.80
CA THR A 211 1.85 -1.06 -2.70
C THR A 211 2.98 -0.08 -2.49
N ASP A 212 3.72 0.23 -3.56
CA ASP A 212 4.75 1.28 -3.56
C ASP A 212 4.13 2.60 -4.04
N PHE A 213 4.19 3.64 -3.21
CA PHE A 213 3.70 4.97 -3.54
C PHE A 213 4.73 5.87 -4.22
N LEU A 214 5.87 5.30 -4.61
CA LEU A 214 6.90 5.98 -5.39
C LEU A 214 7.45 7.24 -4.68
N VAL A 215 7.34 7.30 -3.35
CA VAL A 215 7.93 8.36 -2.52
C VAL A 215 9.42 8.14 -2.39
N ALA A 216 9.84 6.90 -2.16
CA ALA A 216 11.24 6.54 -2.12
C ALA A 216 11.78 6.28 -3.53
N PRO A 217 13.00 6.70 -3.86
CA PRO A 217 13.63 6.37 -5.13
C PRO A 217 13.95 4.88 -5.22
N ALA A 218 14.23 4.41 -6.45
CA ALA A 218 14.83 3.11 -6.68
C ALA A 218 16.17 3.04 -5.95
N GLU A 219 16.26 2.23 -4.88
CA GLU A 219 17.38 2.09 -3.94
C GLU A 219 18.30 3.32 -3.76
N ALA A 220 18.38 3.81 -2.52
CA ALA A 220 19.55 4.57 -2.10
C ALA A 220 20.79 3.71 -2.37
N GLY A 221 21.68 4.18 -3.25
CA GLY A 221 22.92 3.48 -3.54
C GLY A 221 23.56 2.99 -2.24
N ALA A 222 23.89 1.70 -2.18
CA ALA A 222 24.75 1.16 -1.14
C ALA A 222 25.92 2.13 -0.95
N PRO A 223 26.32 2.44 0.30
CA PRO A 223 27.43 3.36 0.52
C PRO A 223 28.63 2.87 -0.28
N VAL A 224 29.16 3.77 -1.12
CA VAL A 224 30.40 3.57 -1.86
C VAL A 224 31.57 3.36 -0.90
#